data_AF-A0A0U2YHH5-F1
#
_entry.id   AF-A0A0U2YHH5-F1
#
_cell.length_a   1.000
_cell.length_b   1.000
_cell.length_c   1.000
_cell.angle_alpha   90.00
_cell.angle_beta   90.00
_cell.angle_gamma   90.00
#
_symmetry.space_group_name_H-M   'P 1'
#
loop_
_entity.id
_entity.type
_entity.pdbx_description
1 polymer ?
#
loop_
_entity_poly.entity_id
_entity_poly.type
_entity_poly.pdbx_seq_one_letter_code
_entity_poly.pdbx_strand_id
1 'polypeptide(L)'
;MLLADDIRTRGLEVDCERVLRMALLHDWAETRVGDLPKTATGYFGADVRKTAEMSAFADIVTGVGSVESAYCALYKDYEERDSLEARVVKAADVIDLLVQAYALERSGAKGLDEFWQVARQPDFKLPQIADQVVKEVLHSLLEARSKIE
;
A
#
# COMPACT_ATOMS: atom_id res chain seq x y z
N MET A 1 -6.98 -9.65 -0.56
CA MET A 1 -7.51 -10.78 0.23
C MET A 1 -6.45 -11.84 0.52
N LEU A 2 -5.72 -12.34 -0.49
CA LEU A 2 -4.68 -13.37 -0.33
C LEU A 2 -3.79 -13.23 0.92
N LEU A 3 -3.20 -12.05 1.15
CA LEU A 3 -2.35 -11.82 2.33
C LEU A 3 -3.13 -11.98 3.64
N ALA A 4 -4.29 -11.34 3.77
CA ALA A 4 -5.09 -11.38 4.99
C ALA A 4 -5.58 -12.81 5.30
N ASP A 5 -5.98 -13.57 4.28
CA ASP A 5 -6.44 -14.95 4.44
C ASP A 5 -5.29 -15.86 4.89
N ASP A 6 -4.10 -15.78 4.26
CA ASP A 6 -2.93 -16.57 4.66
C ASP A 6 -2.49 -16.22 6.10
N ILE A 7 -2.42 -14.93 6.45
CA ILE A 7 -2.10 -14.47 7.81
C ILE A 7 -3.06 -15.09 8.85
N ARG A 8 -4.36 -15.13 8.54
CA ARG A 8 -5.37 -15.75 9.41
C ARG A 8 -5.18 -17.26 9.54
N THR A 9 -4.84 -17.96 8.45
CA THR A 9 -4.57 -19.40 8.53
C THR A 9 -3.36 -19.73 9.41
N ARG A 10 -2.42 -18.79 9.55
CA ARG A 10 -1.23 -18.90 10.42
C ARG A 10 -1.49 -18.43 11.86
N GLY A 11 -2.74 -18.14 12.21
CA GLY A 11 -3.17 -17.88 13.59
C GLY A 11 -3.07 -16.43 14.06
N LEU A 12 -2.91 -15.47 13.15
CA LEU A 12 -3.00 -14.03 13.47
C LEU A 12 -4.36 -13.50 13.00
N GLU A 13 -5.15 -12.97 13.93
CA GLU A 13 -6.43 -12.33 13.61
C GLU A 13 -6.22 -11.06 12.79
N VAL A 14 -7.02 -10.90 11.74
CA VAL A 14 -7.02 -9.74 10.83
C VAL A 14 -8.46 -9.39 10.49
N ASP A 15 -8.85 -8.13 10.69
CA ASP A 15 -10.17 -7.65 10.27
C ASP A 15 -10.21 -7.48 8.75
N CYS A 16 -10.74 -8.50 8.06
CA CYS A 16 -10.86 -8.51 6.60
C CYS A 16 -11.80 -7.42 6.07
N GLU A 17 -12.82 -7.03 6.83
CA GLU A 17 -13.74 -5.96 6.43
C GLU A 17 -13.02 -4.61 6.45
N ARG A 18 -12.21 -4.36 7.49
CA ARG A 18 -11.34 -3.18 7.57
C ARG A 18 -10.28 -3.16 6.47
N VAL A 19 -9.60 -4.29 6.22
CA VAL A 19 -8.61 -4.42 5.12
C VAL A 19 -9.24 -4.06 3.79
N LEU A 20 -10.42 -4.62 3.47
CA LEU A 20 -11.10 -4.35 2.20
C LEU A 20 -11.54 -2.90 2.07
N ARG A 21 -12.11 -2.32 3.13
CA ARG A 21 -12.49 -0.89 3.11
C ARG A 21 -11.26 0.01 2.89
N MET A 22 -10.17 -0.23 3.61
CA MET A 22 -8.93 0.53 3.41
C MET A 22 -8.41 0.38 1.98
N ALA A 23 -8.32 -0.85 1.47
CA ALA A 23 -7.84 -1.12 0.11
C ALA A 23 -8.69 -0.42 -0.96
N LEU A 24 -10.02 -0.31 -0.76
CA LEU A 24 -10.89 0.42 -1.68
C LEU A 24 -10.70 1.93 -1.65
N LEU A 25 -10.23 2.48 -0.53
CA LEU A 25 -10.21 3.92 -0.26
C LEU A 25 -8.81 4.54 -0.33
N HIS A 26 -7.75 3.74 -0.29
CA HIS A 26 -6.38 4.22 -0.08
C HIS A 26 -5.90 5.23 -1.12
N ASP A 27 -6.33 5.12 -2.38
CA ASP A 27 -5.94 6.05 -3.45
C ASP A 27 -7.04 7.07 -3.81
N TRP A 28 -8.11 7.19 -3.03
CA TRP A 28 -9.20 8.12 -3.37
C TRP A 28 -8.72 9.57 -3.45
N ALA A 29 -7.77 9.97 -2.61
CA ALA A 29 -7.20 11.31 -2.63
C ALA A 29 -6.60 11.68 -4.01
N GLU A 30 -6.09 10.70 -4.75
CA GLU A 30 -5.49 10.88 -6.07
C GLU A 30 -6.49 11.40 -7.11
N THR A 31 -7.80 11.22 -6.89
CA THR A 31 -8.84 11.83 -7.74
C THR A 31 -8.82 13.37 -7.72
N ARG A 32 -8.24 13.98 -6.67
CA ARG A 32 -8.09 15.43 -6.53
C ARG A 32 -6.65 15.89 -6.71
N VAL A 33 -5.67 15.16 -6.15
CA VAL A 33 -4.25 15.58 -6.16
C VAL A 33 -3.42 14.92 -7.25
N GLY A 34 -3.97 13.92 -7.95
CA GLY A 34 -3.24 13.04 -8.86
C GLY A 34 -2.36 12.03 -8.12
N ASP A 35 -1.88 11.02 -8.85
CA ASP A 35 -0.81 10.15 -8.36
C ASP A 35 0.52 10.93 -8.35
N LEU A 36 0.91 11.37 -7.16
CA LEU A 36 2.13 12.16 -6.97
C LEU A 36 3.34 11.22 -6.95
N PRO A 37 4.27 11.34 -7.92
CA PRO A 37 5.41 10.44 -7.96
C PRO A 37 6.27 10.62 -6.71
N LYS A 38 6.92 9.54 -6.27
CA LYS A 38 7.81 9.56 -5.09
C LYS A 38 8.87 10.67 -5.17
N THR A 39 9.34 10.99 -6.37
CA THR A 39 10.29 12.08 -6.63
C THR A 39 9.76 13.45 -6.23
N ALA A 40 8.44 13.69 -6.33
CA ALA A 40 7.79 14.93 -5.93
C ALA A 40 8.00 15.22 -4.43
N THR A 41 8.06 14.17 -3.61
CA THR A 41 8.31 14.27 -2.17
C THR A 41 9.66 14.93 -1.85
N GLY A 42 10.66 14.84 -2.75
CA GLY A 42 11.95 15.51 -2.58
C GLY A 42 11.88 17.04 -2.69
N TYR A 43 10.82 17.59 -3.28
CA TYR A 43 10.68 19.03 -3.51
C TYR A 43 9.90 19.75 -2.41
N PHE A 44 8.83 19.13 -1.89
CA PHE A 44 7.96 19.75 -0.88
C PHE A 44 7.90 18.98 0.44
N GLY A 45 8.51 17.80 0.53
CA GLY A 45 8.55 16.99 1.76
C GLY A 45 7.36 16.05 1.92
N ALA A 46 7.57 14.99 2.69
CA ALA A 46 6.56 13.94 2.93
C ALA A 46 5.35 14.47 3.73
N ASP A 47 5.57 15.40 4.65
CA ASP A 47 4.51 15.96 5.48
C ASP A 47 3.53 16.82 4.68
N VAL A 48 4.05 17.59 3.69
CA VAL A 48 3.21 18.40 2.80
C VAL A 48 2.38 17.49 1.90
N ARG A 49 2.97 16.42 1.36
CA ARG A 49 2.25 15.40 0.59
C ARG A 49 1.09 14.82 1.40
N LYS A 50 1.40 14.30 2.59
CA LYS A 50 0.43 13.68 3.49
C LYS A 50 -0.69 14.66 3.88
N THR A 51 -0.36 15.91 4.15
CA THR A 51 -1.35 16.95 4.46
C THR A 51 -2.28 17.22 3.27
N ALA A 52 -1.74 17.27 2.06
CA ALA A 52 -2.52 17.47 0.84
C ALA A 52 -3.48 16.30 0.57
N GLU A 53 -2.98 15.06 0.68
CA GLU A 53 -3.77 13.83 0.50
C GLU A 53 -4.88 13.72 1.57
N MET A 54 -4.57 13.98 2.84
CA MET A 54 -5.57 14.01 3.92
C MET A 54 -6.66 15.06 3.68
N SER A 55 -6.28 16.25 3.21
CA SER A 55 -7.24 17.33 2.93
C SER A 55 -8.11 17.00 1.72
N ALA A 56 -7.52 16.41 0.68
CA ALA A 56 -8.23 15.94 -0.50
C ALA A 56 -9.23 14.83 -0.17
N PHE A 57 -8.84 13.86 0.66
CA PHE A 57 -9.74 12.82 1.11
C PHE A 57 -10.92 13.39 1.91
N ALA A 58 -10.65 14.31 2.84
CA ALA A 58 -11.69 14.98 3.61
C ALA A 58 -12.68 15.75 2.70
N ASP A 59 -12.20 16.43 1.67
CA ASP A 59 -13.06 17.09 0.66
C ASP A 59 -13.94 16.08 -0.08
N ILE A 60 -13.39 14.91 -0.48
CA ILE A 60 -14.15 13.86 -1.18
C ILE A 60 -15.29 13.31 -0.33
N VAL A 61 -15.05 13.10 0.97
CA VAL A 61 -16.06 12.55 1.89
C VAL A 61 -16.88 13.62 2.59
N THR A 62 -16.74 14.89 2.21
CA THR A 62 -17.55 15.96 2.80
C THR A 62 -19.02 15.77 2.43
N GLY A 63 -19.90 15.70 3.44
CA GLY A 63 -21.34 15.67 3.23
C GLY A 63 -21.96 14.29 2.99
N VAL A 64 -21.21 13.18 3.12
CA VAL A 64 -21.79 11.82 3.16
C VAL A 64 -22.52 11.50 4.46
N GLY A 65 -22.63 12.46 5.38
CA GLY A 65 -23.44 12.36 6.59
C GLY A 65 -22.73 11.62 7.71
N SER A 66 -23.43 10.73 8.42
CA SER A 66 -22.94 10.11 9.66
C SER A 66 -21.69 9.23 9.50
N VAL A 67 -21.33 8.85 8.27
CA VAL A 67 -20.17 8.00 7.98
C VAL A 67 -18.88 8.78 7.72
N GLU A 68 -18.96 10.10 7.51
CA GLU A 68 -17.82 10.96 7.16
C GLU A 68 -16.63 10.76 8.12
N SER A 69 -16.88 10.88 9.43
CA SER A 69 -15.85 10.73 10.45
C SER A 69 -15.19 9.34 10.44
N ALA A 70 -15.97 8.29 10.16
CA ALA A 70 -15.45 6.92 10.10
C ALA A 70 -14.53 6.72 8.89
N TYR A 71 -14.87 7.31 7.74
CA TYR A 71 -14.03 7.25 6.54
C TYR A 71 -12.74 8.06 6.72
N CYS A 72 -12.82 9.28 7.26
CA CYS A 72 -11.64 10.08 7.58
C CYS A 72 -10.71 9.36 8.57
N ALA A 73 -11.25 8.72 9.59
CA ALA A 73 -10.46 7.95 10.55
C ALA A 73 -9.80 6.72 9.91
N LEU A 74 -10.51 6.05 8.99
CA LEU A 74 -9.98 4.88 8.27
C LEU A 74 -8.83 5.27 7.34
N TYR A 75 -8.98 6.36 6.61
CA TYR A 75 -7.93 6.90 5.73
C TYR A 75 -6.72 7.40 6.53
N LYS A 76 -6.96 8.09 7.65
CA LYS A 76 -5.91 8.52 8.57
C LYS A 76 -5.06 7.35 9.08
N ASP A 77 -5.70 6.26 9.50
CA ASP A 77 -5.00 5.06 9.95
C ASP A 77 -4.16 4.43 8.83
N TYR A 78 -4.67 4.37 7.60
CA TYR A 78 -3.87 3.95 6.44
C TYR A 78 -2.60 4.81 6.27
N GLU A 79 -2.75 6.13 6.31
CA GLU A 79 -1.65 7.08 6.18
C GLU A 79 -0.63 7.05 7.34
N GLU A 80 -1.08 6.74 8.56
CA GLU A 80 -0.23 6.63 9.75
C GLU A 80 0.36 5.23 9.92
N ARG A 81 -0.25 4.22 9.29
CA ARG A 81 0.10 2.80 9.40
C ARG A 81 0.02 2.32 10.85
N ASP A 82 -1.01 2.76 11.56
CA ASP A 82 -1.14 2.48 12.99
C ASP A 82 -1.61 1.04 13.22
N SER A 83 -2.66 0.61 12.51
CA SER A 83 -3.22 -0.74 12.61
C SER A 83 -2.44 -1.79 11.82
N LEU A 84 -2.67 -3.05 12.18
CA LEU A 84 -2.20 -4.20 11.41
C LEU A 84 -2.78 -4.17 9.99
N GLU A 85 -4.07 -3.87 9.87
CA GLU A 85 -4.79 -3.81 8.60
C GLU A 85 -4.21 -2.75 7.68
N ALA A 86 -3.91 -1.55 8.19
CA ALA A 86 -3.27 -0.49 7.43
C ALA A 86 -1.90 -0.93 6.88
N ARG A 87 -1.08 -1.60 7.71
CA ARG A 87 0.22 -2.12 7.29
C ARG A 87 0.11 -3.25 6.26
N VAL A 88 -0.90 -4.13 6.40
CA VAL A 88 -1.18 -5.20 5.44
C VAL A 88 -1.62 -4.61 4.09
N VAL A 89 -2.49 -3.61 4.09
CA VAL A 89 -2.90 -2.90 2.87
C VAL A 89 -1.71 -2.20 2.23
N LYS A 90 -0.83 -1.57 3.03
CA LYS A 90 0.37 -0.95 2.48
C LYS A 90 1.36 -1.94 1.86
N ALA A 91 1.48 -3.14 2.45
CA ALA A 91 2.26 -4.21 1.84
C ALA A 91 1.62 -4.71 0.54
N ALA A 92 0.30 -4.82 0.49
CA ALA A 92 -0.43 -5.21 -0.71
C ALA A 92 -0.26 -4.21 -1.86
N ASP A 93 -0.35 -2.90 -1.57
CA ASP A 93 -0.09 -1.81 -2.52
C ASP A 93 1.32 -1.91 -3.15
N VAL A 94 2.35 -2.09 -2.33
CA VAL A 94 3.72 -2.29 -2.84
C VAL A 94 3.84 -3.56 -3.68
N ILE A 95 3.21 -4.66 -3.25
CA ILE A 95 3.23 -5.92 -4.01
C ILE A 95 2.56 -5.73 -5.38
N ASP A 96 1.44 -5.00 -5.44
CA ASP A 96 0.75 -4.69 -6.70
C ASP A 96 1.66 -3.90 -7.65
N LEU A 97 2.29 -2.83 -7.16
CA LEU A 97 3.28 -2.05 -7.91
C LEU A 97 4.40 -2.91 -8.48
N LEU A 98 4.93 -3.86 -7.70
CA LEU A 98 6.00 -4.77 -8.15
C LEU A 98 5.52 -5.77 -9.19
N VAL A 99 4.29 -6.27 -9.07
CA VAL A 99 3.67 -7.13 -10.09
C VAL A 99 3.49 -6.38 -11.40
N GLN A 100 3.06 -5.11 -11.35
CA GLN A 100 2.96 -4.25 -12.52
C GLN A 100 4.34 -3.99 -13.15
N ALA A 101 5.35 -3.63 -12.34
CA ALA A 101 6.72 -3.43 -12.80
C ALA A 101 7.26 -4.70 -13.48
N TYR A 102 7.04 -5.87 -12.89
CA TYR A 102 7.42 -7.16 -13.48
C TYR A 102 6.76 -7.40 -14.83
N ALA A 103 5.45 -7.13 -14.97
CA ALA A 103 4.74 -7.28 -16.24
C ALA A 103 5.28 -6.34 -17.33
N LEU A 104 5.66 -5.12 -16.96
CA LEU A 104 6.31 -4.16 -17.86
C LEU A 104 7.69 -4.63 -18.30
N GLU A 105 8.53 -5.11 -17.38
CA GLU A 105 9.85 -5.67 -17.69
C GLU A 105 9.75 -6.87 -18.62
N ARG A 106 8.79 -7.78 -18.38
CA ARG A 106 8.50 -8.90 -19.30
C ARG A 106 8.09 -8.44 -20.70
N SER A 107 7.49 -7.26 -20.81
CA SER A 107 7.07 -6.65 -22.07
C SER A 107 8.20 -5.86 -22.75
N GLY A 108 9.40 -5.83 -22.15
CA GLY A 108 10.59 -5.18 -22.69
C GLY A 108 10.86 -3.78 -22.14
N ALA A 109 10.09 -3.29 -21.16
CA ALA A 109 10.39 -2.05 -20.47
C ALA A 109 11.70 -2.18 -19.68
N LYS A 110 12.44 -1.07 -19.57
CA LYS A 110 13.73 -0.99 -18.85
C LYS A 110 13.73 0.21 -17.92
N GLY A 111 14.66 0.21 -16.95
CA GLY A 111 14.83 1.32 -16.01
C GLY A 111 13.87 1.31 -14.83
N LEU A 112 13.33 0.14 -14.47
CA LEU A 112 12.36 -0.02 -13.38
C LEU A 112 13.03 -0.49 -12.07
N ASP A 113 14.37 -0.57 -12.02
CA ASP A 113 15.15 -1.06 -10.87
C ASP A 113 14.86 -0.32 -9.55
N GLU A 114 14.47 0.95 -9.62
CA GLU A 114 14.17 1.74 -8.43
C GLU A 114 12.97 1.21 -7.65
N PHE A 115 11.95 0.66 -8.33
CA PHE A 115 10.76 0.11 -7.69
C PHE A 115 11.10 -1.13 -6.85
N TRP A 116 12.08 -1.92 -7.30
CA TRP A 116 12.51 -3.17 -6.65
C TRP A 116 13.35 -2.96 -5.39
N GLN A 117 13.82 -1.73 -5.11
CA GLN A 117 14.56 -1.45 -3.87
C GLN A 117 13.71 -1.73 -2.62
N VAL A 118 12.41 -1.46 -2.67
CA VAL A 118 11.49 -1.70 -1.55
C VAL A 118 11.36 -3.19 -1.25
N ALA A 119 11.38 -4.05 -2.27
CA ALA A 119 11.33 -5.50 -2.10
C ALA A 119 12.60 -6.08 -1.45
N ARG A 120 13.75 -5.42 -1.63
CA ARG A 120 15.05 -5.88 -1.09
C ARG A 120 15.19 -5.61 0.42
N GLN A 121 14.57 -4.55 0.92
CA GLN A 121 14.59 -4.16 2.33
C GLN A 121 13.18 -3.72 2.78
N PRO A 122 12.20 -4.64 2.82
CA PRO A 122 10.85 -4.30 3.22
C PRO A 122 10.80 -4.00 4.72
N ASP A 123 10.28 -2.82 5.09
CA ASP A 123 9.94 -2.47 6.47
C ASP A 123 8.51 -1.92 6.55
N PHE A 124 7.56 -2.84 6.72
CA PHE A 124 6.15 -2.51 6.94
C PHE A 124 5.77 -2.48 8.43
N LYS A 125 6.73 -2.72 9.35
CA LYS A 125 6.49 -2.87 10.79
C LYS A 125 5.39 -3.90 11.12
N LEU A 126 5.30 -4.97 10.35
CA LEU A 126 4.32 -6.02 10.55
C LEU A 126 4.70 -6.93 11.73
N PRO A 127 3.73 -7.49 12.48
CA PRO A 127 3.98 -8.58 13.41
C PRO A 127 4.60 -9.78 12.69
N GLN A 128 5.33 -10.62 13.41
CA GLN A 128 6.13 -11.73 12.84
C GLN A 128 5.37 -12.59 11.82
N ILE A 129 4.13 -13.00 12.12
CA ILE A 129 3.33 -13.85 11.22
C ILE A 129 3.04 -13.12 9.91
N ALA A 130 2.58 -11.87 9.99
CA ALA A 130 2.27 -11.06 8.81
C ALA A 130 3.51 -10.66 8.01
N ASP A 131 4.60 -10.32 8.70
CA ASP A 131 5.89 -10.02 8.08
C ASP A 131 6.43 -11.22 7.29
N GLN A 132 6.30 -12.44 7.84
CA GLN A 132 6.70 -13.66 7.16
C GLN A 132 5.89 -13.88 5.87
N VAL A 133 4.56 -13.78 5.93
CA VAL A 133 3.69 -13.93 4.74
C VAL A 133 4.09 -12.95 3.65
N VAL A 134 4.26 -11.66 4.00
CA VAL A 134 4.64 -10.63 3.03
C VAL A 134 6.02 -10.90 2.43
N LYS A 135 7.01 -11.30 3.25
CA LYS A 135 8.36 -11.61 2.78
C LYS A 135 8.40 -12.81 1.84
N GLU A 136 7.60 -13.85 2.07
CA GLU A 136 7.51 -15.00 1.17
C GLU A 136 7.00 -14.60 -0.22
N VAL A 137 5.99 -13.71 -0.28
CA VAL A 137 5.47 -13.19 -1.55
C VAL A 137 6.51 -12.31 -2.25
N LEU A 138 7.16 -11.39 -1.53
CA LEU A 138 8.21 -10.54 -2.10
C LEU A 138 9.40 -11.37 -2.61
N HIS A 139 9.80 -12.40 -1.88
CA HIS A 139 10.86 -13.32 -2.31
C HIS A 139 10.48 -14.03 -3.61
N SER A 140 9.25 -14.54 -3.70
CA SER A 140 8.73 -15.17 -4.92
C SER A 140 8.74 -14.22 -6.12
N LEU A 141 8.43 -12.94 -5.92
CA LEU A 141 8.50 -11.93 -6.98
C LEU A 141 9.95 -11.65 -7.42
N LEU A 142 10.89 -11.55 -6.47
CA LEU A 142 12.31 -11.36 -6.79
C LEU A 142 12.89 -12.56 -7.57
N GLU A 143 12.52 -13.79 -7.20
CA GLU A 143 12.88 -14.99 -7.94
C GLU A 143 12.24 -15.06 -9.33
N ALA A 144 11.03 -14.54 -9.50
CA ALA A 144 10.38 -14.45 -10.80
C ALA A 144 11.06 -13.43 -11.71
N ARG A 145 11.49 -12.29 -11.15
CA ARG A 145 12.23 -11.23 -11.86
C ARG A 145 13.61 -11.69 -12.33
N SER A 146 14.36 -12.43 -11.50
CA SER A 146 15.71 -12.88 -11.87
C SER A 146 15.74 -13.84 -13.07
N LYS A 147 14.60 -14.38 -13.49
CA LYS A 147 14.47 -15.24 -14.69
C LYS A 147 14.27 -14.46 -15.99
N ILE A 148 14.00 -13.16 -15.91
CA ILE A 148 13.74 -12.29 -17.08
C ILE A 148 14.79 -11.19 -17.26
N GLU A 149 15.63 -10.96 -16.24
CA GLU A 149 16.91 -10.24 -16.36
C GLU A 149 17.91 -11.06 -17.19
#